data_AF-A0A7K0WPS0-F1
#
_entry.id   AF-A0A7K0WPS0-F1
#
_cell.length_a   1.000
_cell.length_b   1.000
_cell.length_c   1.000
_cell.angle_alpha   90.00
_cell.angle_beta   90.00
_cell.angle_gamma   90.00
#
_symmetry.space_group_name_H-M   'P 1'
#
loop_
_entity.id
_entity.type
_entity.pdbx_description
1 polymer ?
#
loop_
_entity_poly.entity_id
_entity_poly.type
_entity_poly.pdbx_seq_one_letter_code
_entity_poly.pdbx_strand_id
1 'polypeptide(L)'
;MCGIIAVIRQKSTRVPVPAAPLAQNLADLHAQLAAPTADLCDRLLDAADQLEQVDQVLRGVAGLRSLLFDPDATAAIARQAAVLQADAESLELALDQPL
;
A
#
# COMPACT_ATOMS: atom_id res chain seq x y z
N MET A 1 -31.70 -19.46 -34.76
CA MET A 1 -31.06 -20.37 -33.78
C MET A 1 -30.41 -19.51 -32.72
N CYS A 2 -31.06 -19.36 -31.57
CA CYS A 2 -30.58 -18.50 -30.48
C CYS A 2 -29.99 -19.44 -29.42
N GLY A 3 -28.67 -19.63 -29.43
CA GLY A 3 -28.00 -20.51 -28.48
C GLY A 3 -28.08 -19.95 -27.05
N ILE A 4 -28.35 -20.81 -26.08
CA ILE A 4 -28.27 -20.49 -24.66
C ILE A 4 -26.80 -20.51 -24.25
N ILE A 5 -26.29 -19.41 -23.70
CA ILE A 5 -24.95 -19.32 -23.11
C ILE A 5 -25.11 -19.43 -21.59
N ALA A 6 -24.58 -20.50 -20.99
CA ALA A 6 -24.53 -20.65 -19.54
C ALA A 6 -23.20 -20.11 -19.01
N VAL A 7 -23.25 -19.06 -18.18
CA VAL A 7 -22.08 -18.52 -17.48
C VAL A 7 -22.01 -19.14 -16.08
N ILE A 8 -21.04 -20.02 -15.86
CA ILE A 8 -20.80 -20.66 -14.56
C ILE A 8 -19.81 -19.78 -13.77
N ARG A 9 -20.21 -19.30 -12.59
CA ARG A 9 -19.32 -18.55 -11.70
C ARG A 9 -18.41 -19.52 -10.95
N GLN A 10 -17.14 -19.64 -11.37
CA GLN A 10 -16.14 -20.36 -10.58
C GLN A 10 -15.62 -19.46 -9.45
N LYS A 11 -15.72 -19.94 -8.21
CA LYS A 11 -15.18 -19.22 -7.04
C LYS A 11 -13.65 -19.24 -7.12
N SER A 12 -13.01 -18.07 -7.01
CA SER A 12 -11.54 -17.95 -7.05
C SER A 12 -10.90 -18.79 -5.95
N THR A 13 -10.03 -19.73 -6.33
CA THR A 13 -9.21 -20.57 -5.43
C THR A 13 -7.85 -19.95 -5.10
N ARG A 14 -7.54 -18.78 -5.66
CA ARG A 14 -6.28 -18.06 -5.40
C ARG A 14 -6.16 -17.75 -3.91
N VAL A 15 -5.00 -18.07 -3.35
CA VAL A 15 -4.64 -17.81 -1.95
C VAL A 15 -4.54 -16.28 -1.76
N PRO A 16 -5.25 -15.70 -0.78
CA PRO A 16 -5.10 -14.29 -0.42
C PRO A 16 -3.70 -14.01 0.10
N VAL A 17 -3.17 -12.83 -0.20
CA VAL A 17 -1.96 -12.30 0.42
C VAL A 17 -2.26 -11.91 1.89
N PRO A 18 -1.39 -12.18 2.87
CA PRO A 18 -1.60 -11.67 4.22
C PRO A 18 -1.50 -10.14 4.25
N ALA A 19 -2.59 -9.45 4.60
CA ALA A 19 -2.66 -7.98 4.59
C ALA A 19 -2.05 -7.33 5.85
N ALA A 20 -2.09 -8.00 7.01
CA ALA A 20 -1.52 -7.47 8.25
C ALA A 20 0.00 -7.18 8.19
N PRO A 21 0.85 -8.04 7.60
CA PRO A 21 2.26 -7.71 7.37
C PRO A 21 2.47 -6.46 6.51
N LEU A 22 1.61 -6.24 5.51
CA LEU A 22 1.70 -5.05 4.66
C LEU A 22 1.37 -3.77 5.45
N ALA A 23 0.38 -3.84 6.33
CA ALA A 23 0.06 -2.73 7.23
C ALA A 23 1.23 -2.42 8.19
N GLN A 24 1.92 -3.44 8.69
CA GLN A 24 3.10 -3.26 9.55
C GLN A 24 4.26 -2.64 8.77
N ASN A 25 4.54 -3.12 7.55
CA ASN A 25 5.59 -2.55 6.70
C ASN A 25 5.37 -1.06 6.46
N LEU A 26 4.13 -0.63 6.19
CA LEU A 26 3.81 0.78 6.01
C LEU A 26 4.02 1.61 7.29
N ALA A 27 3.70 1.05 8.46
CA ALA A 27 3.94 1.70 9.75
C ALA A 27 5.44 1.85 10.05
N ASP A 28 6.24 0.83 9.73
CA ASP A 28 7.69 0.87 9.90
C ASP A 28 8.34 1.90 8.96
N LEU A 29 7.81 2.04 7.75
CA LEU A 29 8.26 2.99 6.75
C LEU A 29 8.01 4.45 7.17
N HIS A 30 6.87 4.72 7.81
CA HIS A 30 6.61 6.02 8.45
C HIS A 30 7.67 6.34 9.52
N ALA A 31 8.01 5.38 10.38
CA ALA A 31 9.05 5.57 11.40
C ALA A 31 10.44 5.83 10.78
N GLN A 32 10.76 5.17 9.66
CA GLN A 32 12.01 5.39 8.92
C GLN A 32 12.08 6.80 8.30
N LEU A 33 10.96 7.31 7.77
CA LEU A 33 10.84 8.68 7.24
C LEU A 33 10.88 9.78 8.33
N ALA A 34 10.77 9.42 9.61
CA ALA A 34 11.00 10.34 10.73
C ALA A 34 12.45 10.32 11.29
N ALA A 35 13.27 9.31 10.95
CA ALA A 35 14.61 9.13 11.54
C ALA A 35 15.65 10.17 11.06
N PRO A 36 16.39 10.87 11.94
CA PRO A 36 17.27 11.98 11.56
C PRO A 36 18.64 11.59 10.99
N THR A 37 18.91 10.29 10.78
CA THR A 37 20.29 9.76 10.68
C THR A 37 20.80 9.44 9.27
N ALA A 38 19.93 9.40 8.26
CA ALA A 38 20.33 9.11 6.87
C ALA A 38 19.95 10.27 5.93
N ASP A 39 20.61 10.35 4.76
CA ASP A 39 20.32 11.34 3.72
C ASP A 39 18.81 11.29 3.37
N LEU A 40 18.19 12.46 3.33
CA LEU A 40 16.77 12.59 3.01
C LEU A 40 16.45 12.00 1.64
N CYS A 41 17.33 12.19 0.64
CA CYS A 41 17.09 11.66 -0.71
C CYS A 41 17.07 10.13 -0.71
N ASP A 42 18.06 9.49 -0.09
CA ASP A 42 18.14 8.03 -0.02
C ASP A 42 16.93 7.43 0.70
N ARG A 43 16.50 8.06 1.80
CA ARG A 43 15.33 7.62 2.56
C ARG A 43 14.03 7.72 1.76
N LEU A 44 13.89 8.77 0.97
CA LEU A 44 12.72 8.95 0.10
C LEU A 44 12.70 7.92 -1.04
N LEU A 45 13.85 7.59 -1.61
CA LEU A 45 13.97 6.55 -2.63
C LEU A 45 13.64 5.17 -2.06
N ASP A 46 14.22 4.81 -0.91
CA ASP A 46 13.95 3.55 -0.22
C ASP A 46 12.45 3.42 0.17
N ALA A 47 11.85 4.52 0.63
CA ALA A 47 10.43 4.59 0.93
C ALA A 47 9.56 4.39 -0.32
N ALA A 48 9.92 5.02 -1.45
CA ALA A 48 9.20 4.88 -2.71
C ALA A 48 9.24 3.43 -3.22
N ASP A 49 10.42 2.80 -3.21
CA ASP A 49 10.59 1.41 -3.65
C ASP A 49 9.75 0.43 -2.80
N GLN A 50 9.72 0.62 -1.48
CA GLN A 50 8.92 -0.20 -0.59
C GLN A 50 7.41 0.02 -0.79
N LEU A 51 6.98 1.27 -1.00
CA LEU A 51 5.59 1.58 -1.31
C LEU A 51 5.14 0.94 -2.63
N GLU A 52 6.00 0.96 -3.65
CA GLU A 52 5.71 0.32 -4.92
C GLU A 52 5.58 -1.21 -4.77
N GLN A 53 6.43 -1.84 -3.95
CA GLN A 53 6.30 -3.26 -3.65
C GLN A 53 4.97 -3.59 -2.96
N VAL A 54 4.52 -2.77 -2.00
CA VAL A 54 3.22 -2.96 -1.34
C VAL A 54 2.07 -2.79 -2.35
N ASP A 55 2.12 -1.77 -3.20
CA ASP A 55 1.12 -1.57 -4.26
C ASP A 55 1.07 -2.77 -5.22
N GLN A 56 2.22 -3.24 -5.71
CA GLN A 56 2.29 -4.40 -6.60
C GLN A 56 1.68 -5.66 -5.97
N VAL A 57 1.92 -5.89 -4.67
CA VAL A 57 1.37 -7.03 -3.93
C VAL A 57 -0.15 -6.92 -3.76
N LEU A 58 -0.68 -5.72 -3.56
CA LEU A 58 -2.13 -5.48 -3.41
C LEU A 58 -2.88 -5.48 -4.75
N ARG A 59 -2.18 -5.31 -5.88
CA ARG A 59 -2.79 -5.34 -7.21
C ARG A 59 -3.32 -6.73 -7.59
N GLY A 60 -4.45 -6.71 -8.30
CA GLY A 60 -5.08 -7.91 -8.85
C GLY A 60 -5.98 -8.66 -7.87
N VAL A 61 -6.44 -9.85 -8.30
CA VAL A 61 -7.51 -10.58 -7.61
C VAL A 61 -7.10 -11.10 -6.23
N ALA A 62 -5.83 -11.45 -6.03
CA ALA A 62 -5.34 -11.95 -4.75
C ALA A 62 -5.32 -10.84 -3.69
N GLY A 63 -4.72 -9.69 -4.00
CA GLY A 63 -4.71 -8.53 -3.10
C GLY A 63 -6.10 -7.95 -2.84
N LEU A 64 -6.96 -7.84 -3.87
CA LEU A 64 -8.37 -7.44 -3.66
C LEU A 64 -9.09 -8.39 -2.70
N ARG A 65 -8.89 -9.71 -2.83
CA ARG A 65 -9.48 -10.67 -1.89
C ARG A 65 -8.94 -10.43 -0.48
N SER A 66 -7.65 -10.22 -0.31
CA SER A 66 -7.06 -9.91 1.00
C SER A 66 -7.72 -8.72 1.67
N LEU A 67 -7.89 -7.62 0.93
CA LEU A 67 -8.53 -6.42 1.46
C LEU A 67 -10.01 -6.65 1.81
N LEU A 68 -10.72 -7.45 1.02
CA LEU A 68 -12.13 -7.76 1.28
C LEU A 68 -12.34 -8.72 2.47
N PHE A 69 -11.41 -9.63 2.73
CA PHE A 69 -11.53 -10.64 3.79
C PHE A 69 -10.92 -10.21 5.13
N ASP A 70 -10.13 -9.13 5.15
CA ASP A 70 -9.55 -8.54 6.35
C ASP A 70 -9.81 -7.02 6.40
N PRO A 71 -11.00 -6.61 6.90
CA PRO A 71 -11.38 -5.20 6.97
C PRO A 71 -10.49 -4.39 7.91
N ASP A 72 -9.99 -4.99 8.98
CA ASP A 72 -9.13 -4.33 9.96
C ASP A 72 -7.76 -4.00 9.36
N ALA A 73 -7.16 -4.96 8.65
CA ALA A 73 -5.92 -4.72 7.92
C ALA A 73 -6.12 -3.68 6.81
N THR A 74 -7.26 -3.70 6.10
CA THR A 74 -7.59 -2.68 5.09
C THR A 74 -7.67 -1.29 5.70
N ALA A 75 -8.35 -1.14 6.82
CA ALA A 75 -8.43 0.12 7.53
C ALA A 75 -7.05 0.57 8.03
N ALA A 76 -6.19 -0.36 8.46
CA ALA A 76 -4.82 -0.05 8.85
C ALA A 76 -3.97 0.44 7.67
N ILE A 77 -4.00 -0.26 6.53
CA ILE A 77 -3.31 0.15 5.29
C ILE A 77 -3.76 1.54 4.86
N ALA A 78 -5.08 1.80 4.83
CA ALA A 78 -5.62 3.09 4.44
C ALA A 78 -5.17 4.22 5.37
N ARG A 79 -5.15 3.99 6.69
CA ARG A 79 -4.64 4.97 7.66
C ARG A 79 -3.15 5.26 7.44
N GLN A 80 -2.32 4.22 7.28
CA GLN A 80 -0.88 4.43 7.10
C GLN A 80 -0.56 5.11 5.77
N ALA A 81 -1.26 4.77 4.69
CA ALA A 81 -1.12 5.47 3.41
C ALA A 81 -1.46 6.96 3.52
N ALA A 82 -2.51 7.31 4.28
CA ALA A 82 -2.88 8.71 4.52
C ALA A 82 -1.82 9.47 5.35
N VAL A 83 -1.22 8.81 6.34
CA VAL A 83 -0.12 9.40 7.13
C VAL A 83 1.09 9.67 6.24
N LEU A 84 1.51 8.69 5.45
CA LEU A 84 2.66 8.82 4.53
C LEU A 84 2.43 9.91 3.47
N GLN A 85 1.21 10.05 2.96
CA GLN A 85 0.85 11.13 2.05
C GLN A 85 1.02 12.50 2.71
N ALA A 86 0.53 12.67 3.93
CA ALA A 86 0.65 13.93 4.67
C ALA A 86 2.12 14.27 5.00
N ASP A 87 2.94 13.27 5.29
CA ASP A 87 4.38 13.45 5.51
C ASP A 87 5.09 13.91 4.23
N ALA A 88 4.77 13.29 3.09
CA ALA A 88 5.32 13.68 1.78
C ALA A 88 4.95 15.13 1.43
N GLU A 89 3.69 15.51 1.60
CA GLU A 89 3.22 16.89 1.39
C GLU A 89 3.92 17.88 2.33
N SER A 90 4.13 17.51 3.59
CA SER A 90 4.84 18.34 4.57
C SER A 90 6.31 18.53 4.19
N LEU A 91 6.97 17.50 3.67
CA LEU A 91 8.35 17.56 3.18
C LEU A 91 8.46 18.43 1.92
N GLU A 92 7.55 18.27 0.97
CA GLU A 92 7.47 19.12 -0.24
C GLU A 92 7.35 20.61 0.15
N LEU A 93 6.43 20.93 1.06
CA LEU A 93 6.25 22.30 1.56
C LEU A 93 7.48 22.85 2.27
N ALA A 94 8.23 22.02 2.99
CA ALA A 94 9.46 22.44 3.67
C ALA A 94 10.58 22.74 2.67
N LEU A 95 10.66 21.98 1.57
CA LEU A 95 11.65 22.18 0.50
C LEU A 95 11.34 23.39 -0.38
N ASP A 96 10.05 23.72 -0.56
CA ASP A 96 9.61 24.88 -1.35
C ASP A 96 9.77 26.23 -0.62
N GLN A 97 10.11 26.22 0.68
CA GLN A 97 10.36 27.46 1.40
C GLN A 97 11.68 28.11 0.95
N PRO A 98 11.67 29.39 0.53
CA PRO A 98 12.89 30.09 0.21
C PRO A 98 13.75 30.25 1.47
N LEU A 99 15.05 29.94 1.34
CA LEU A 99 16.07 30.12 2.38
C LEU A 99 16.18 31.57 2.88
#